data_AF-A0A1T5CSM7-F1
#
_entry.id   AF-A0A1T5CSM7-F1
#
_cell.length_a   1.000
_cell.length_b   1.000
_cell.length_c   1.000
_cell.angle_alpha   90.00
_cell.angle_beta   90.00
_cell.angle_gamma   90.00
#
_symmetry.space_group_name_H-M   'P 1'
#
loop_
_entity.id
_entity.type
_entity.pdbx_description
1 polymer ?
#
loop_
_entity_poly.entity_id
_entity_poly.type
_entity_poly.pdbx_seq_one_letter_code
_entity_poly.pdbx_strand_id
1 'polypeptide(L)' 'MSKAATFFKKERDPFYKMGAQKERAKAEAEKLAEKRKIALEFKNLGVSVADIAKGTGLSIEEVEKL' A
#
# COMPACT_ATOMS: atom_id res chain seq x y z
N MET A 1 3.84 25.15 -25.25
CA MET A 1 3.95 25.60 -23.84
C MET A 1 5.32 25.20 -23.30
N SER A 2 6.12 26.16 -22.84
CA SER A 2 7.50 25.93 -22.38
C SER A 2 7.55 25.10 -21.09
N LYS A 3 8.50 24.16 -20.99
CA LYS A 3 8.71 23.27 -19.81
C LYS A 3 8.83 24.02 -18.46
N ALA A 4 9.24 25.29 -18.48
CA ALA A 4 9.33 26.12 -17.28
C ALA A 4 7.95 26.48 -16.68
N ALA A 5 6.93 26.67 -17.52
CA ALA A 5 5.58 27.04 -17.08
C ALA A 5 4.83 25.86 -16.43
N THR A 6 5.15 24.63 -16.84
CA THR A 6 4.60 23.41 -16.20
C THR A 6 5.26 23.12 -14.86
N PHE A 7 6.57 23.41 -14.71
CA PHE A 7 7.29 23.22 -13.45
C PHE A 7 6.76 24.12 -12.33
N PHE A 8 6.60 25.42 -12.61
CA PHE A 8 6.13 26.42 -11.63
C PHE A 8 4.68 26.21 -11.18
N LYS A 9 3.80 25.71 -12.08
CA LYS A 9 2.43 25.31 -11.73
C LYS A 9 2.39 24.07 -10.83
N LYS A 10 3.30 23.11 -11.03
CA LYS A 10 3.31 21.82 -10.33
C LYS A 10 3.66 21.93 -8.85
N GLU A 11 4.53 22.87 -8.48
CA GLU A 11 4.96 23.09 -7.09
C GLU A 11 3.97 23.89 -6.23
N ARG A 12 3.18 24.77 -6.86
CA ARG A 12 2.34 25.76 -6.16
C ARG A 12 0.84 25.42 -6.13
N ASP A 13 0.39 24.42 -6.88
CA ASP A 13 -1.04 24.07 -6.97
C ASP A 13 -1.45 23.05 -5.88
N PRO A 14 -2.32 23.43 -4.91
CA PRO A 14 -2.74 22.54 -3.81
C PRO A 14 -3.42 21.27 -4.30
N PHE A 15 -4.13 21.35 -5.43
CA PHE A 15 -4.86 20.24 -6.03
C PHE A 15 -3.92 19.17 -6.58
N TYR A 16 -2.75 19.55 -7.08
CA TYR A 16 -1.76 18.60 -7.59
C TYR A 16 -1.11 17.79 -6.45
N LYS A 17 -0.78 18.44 -5.34
CA LYS A 17 -0.29 17.75 -4.12
C LYS A 17 -1.37 16.83 -3.53
N MET A 18 -2.63 17.25 -3.55
CA MET A 18 -3.74 16.45 -3.04
C MET A 18 -4.03 15.22 -3.93
N GLY A 19 -3.89 15.34 -5.25
CA GLY A 19 -3.95 14.21 -6.19
C GLY A 19 -2.85 13.18 -5.94
N ALA A 20 -1.59 13.64 -5.87
CA ALA A 20 -0.45 12.76 -5.64
C ALA A 20 -0.51 12.03 -4.28
N GLN A 21 -1.04 12.67 -3.24
CA GLN A 21 -1.26 12.01 -1.94
C GLN A 21 -2.37 10.96 -1.99
N LYS A 22 -3.48 11.24 -2.71
CA LYS A 22 -4.55 10.26 -2.91
C LYS A 22 -4.07 9.04 -3.69
N GLU A 23 -3.21 9.22 -4.69
CA GLU A 23 -2.63 8.11 -5.46
C GLU A 23 -1.69 7.25 -4.61
N ARG A 24 -0.86 7.86 -3.75
CA ARG A 24 -0.02 7.11 -2.80
C ARG A 24 -0.85 6.34 -1.79
N ALA A 25 -1.87 6.97 -1.21
CA ALA A 25 -2.76 6.31 -0.25
C ALA A 25 -3.49 5.11 -0.86
N LYS A 26 -3.92 5.21 -2.12
CA LYS A 26 -4.51 4.07 -2.85
C LYS A 26 -3.51 2.94 -3.06
N ALA A 27 -2.29 3.27 -3.51
CA ALA A 27 -1.25 2.27 -3.72
C ALA A 27 -0.84 1.55 -2.43
N GLU A 28 -0.82 2.25 -1.28
CA GLU A 28 -0.57 1.62 0.02
C GLU A 28 -1.72 0.73 0.47
N ALA A 29 -2.97 1.15 0.24
CA ALA A 29 -4.15 0.33 0.54
C ALA A 29 -4.20 -0.96 -0.31
N GLU A 30 -3.87 -0.86 -1.60
CA GLU A 30 -3.81 -2.02 -2.49
C GLU A 30 -2.71 -3.01 -2.08
N LYS A 31 -1.52 -2.50 -1.73
CA LYS A 31 -0.43 -3.34 -1.21
C LYS A 31 -0.79 -4.04 0.09
N LEU A 32 -1.52 -3.37 0.98
CA LEU A 32 -1.99 -4.00 2.22
C LEU A 32 -3.04 -5.09 1.93
N ALA A 33 -3.94 -4.85 0.98
CA ALA A 33 -4.94 -5.83 0.55
C ALA A 33 -4.29 -7.08 -0.05
N GLU A 34 -3.25 -6.92 -0.89
CA GLU A 34 -2.50 -8.05 -1.43
C GLU A 34 -1.80 -8.87 -0.34
N LYS A 35 -1.13 -8.20 0.60
CA LYS A 35 -0.48 -8.89 1.75
C LYS A 35 -1.47 -9.71 2.56
N ARG A 36 -2.67 -9.17 2.82
CA ARG A 36 -3.73 -9.87 3.54
C ARG A 36 -4.28 -11.06 2.76
N LYS A 37 -4.45 -10.93 1.45
CA LYS A 37 -4.88 -12.03 0.59
C LYS A 37 -3.86 -13.17 0.59
N ILE A 38 -2.58 -12.86 0.43
CA ILE A 38 -1.47 -13.83 0.48
C ILE A 38 -1.41 -14.51 1.86
N ALA A 39 -1.56 -13.74 2.95
CA ALA A 39 -1.60 -14.30 4.29
C ALA A 39 -2.76 -15.28 4.50
N LEU A 40 -3.95 -14.96 3.98
CA LEU A 40 -5.12 -15.84 4.03
C LEU A 40 -4.90 -17.13 3.22
N GLU A 41 -4.32 -17.03 2.02
CA GLU A 41 -3.96 -18.19 1.21
C GLU A 41 -2.97 -19.10 1.94
N PHE A 42 -1.92 -18.53 2.56
CA PHE A 42 -0.98 -19.32 3.36
C PHE A 42 -1.61 -19.94 4.60
N LYS A 43 -2.56 -19.25 5.26
CA LYS A 43 -3.32 -19.80 6.39
C LYS A 43 -4.16 -21.01 5.95
N ASN A 44 -4.82 -20.92 4.79
CA ASN A 44 -5.56 -22.03 4.20
C ASN A 44 -4.67 -23.22 3.80
N LEU A 45 -3.41 -22.95 3.46
CA LEU A 45 -2.39 -23.97 3.17
C LEU A 45 -1.77 -24.59 4.43
N GLY A 46 -2.12 -24.11 5.63
CA GLY A 46 -1.60 -24.61 6.90
C GLY A 46 -0.19 -24.12 7.26
N VAL A 47 0.26 -23.01 6.67
CA VAL A 47 1.54 -22.37 7.03
C VAL A 47 1.42 -21.76 8.43
N SER A 48 2.52 -21.78 9.20
CA SER A 48 2.52 -21.20 10.54
C SER A 48 2.26 -19.69 10.50
N VAL A 49 1.44 -19.20 11.44
CA VAL A 49 1.13 -17.77 11.57
C VAL A 49 2.40 -16.91 11.70
N ALA A 50 3.41 -17.43 12.41
CA ALA A 50 4.69 -16.75 12.60
C ALA A 50 5.48 -16.58 11.29
N ASP A 51 5.46 -17.59 10.41
CA ASP A 51 6.14 -17.54 9.11
C ASP A 51 5.37 -16.65 8.13
N ILE A 52 4.03 -16.67 8.17
CA ILE A 52 3.18 -15.76 7.38
C ILE A 52 3.43 -14.31 7.79
N ALA A 53 3.48 -14.02 9.09
CA ALA A 53 3.78 -12.69 9.62
C ALA A 53 5.15 -12.20 9.13
N LYS A 54 6.18 -13.06 9.19
CA LYS A 54 7.52 -12.75 8.66
C LYS A 54 7.52 -12.53 7.14
N GLY A 55 6.80 -13.34 6.37
CA GLY A 55 6.79 -13.28 4.91
C GLY A 55 5.97 -12.12 4.33
N THR A 56 4.88 -11.75 4.98
CA THR A 56 4.00 -10.65 4.53
C THR A 56 4.33 -9.31 5.17
N GLY A 57 5.07 -9.33 6.29
CA GLY A 57 5.35 -8.15 7.11
C GLY A 57 4.11 -7.64 7.86
N LEU A 58 3.10 -8.49 8.03
CA LEU A 58 1.96 -8.25 8.91
C LEU A 58 2.31 -8.65 10.34
N SER A 59 1.61 -8.07 11.32
CA SER A 59 1.71 -8.52 12.70
C SER A 59 1.07 -9.90 12.89
N ILE A 60 1.54 -10.67 13.87
CA ILE A 60 0.96 -12.00 14.20
C ILE A 60 -0.54 -11.85 14.49
N GLU A 61 -0.92 -10.85 15.29
CA GLU A 61 -2.32 -10.57 15.60
C GLU A 61 -3.18 -10.27 14.36
N GLU A 62 -2.63 -9.54 13.38
CA GLU A 62 -3.35 -9.30 12.13
C GLU A 62 -3.55 -10.59 11.35
N VAL A 63 -2.55 -11.47 11.28
CA VAL A 63 -2.65 -12.75 10.59
C VAL A 63 -3.60 -13.73 11.31
N GLU A 64 -3.66 -13.69 12.64
CA GLU A 64 -4.63 -14.49 13.40
C GLU A 64 -6.08 -14.04 13.14
N LYS A 65 -6.30 -12.73 12.98
CA LYS A 65 -7.61 -12.11 12.71
C LYS A 65 -8.08 -12.21 11.25
N LEU A 66 -7.19 -12.56 10.31
CA LEU A 66 -7.53 -12.86 8.90
C LEU A 66 -8.26 -14.19 8.77
#